data_AF-A0A853GKK8-F1
#
_entry.id   AF-A0A853GKK8-F1
#
_cell.length_a   1.000
_cell.length_b   1.000
_cell.length_c   1.000
_cell.angle_alpha   90.00
_cell.angle_beta   90.00
_cell.angle_gamma   90.00
#
_symmetry.space_group_name_H-M   'P 1'
#
loop_
_entity.id
_entity.type
_entity.pdbx_description
1 polymer ?
#
loop_
_entity_poly.entity_id
_entity_poly.type
_entity_poly.pdbx_seq_one_letter_code
_entity_poly.pdbx_strand_id
1 'polypeptide(L)' 'KKSYPSIRKKLWGGALWSPSYFAGSCGGAPIEIIRQYIEQQQTPH' A
#
# COMPACT_ATOMS: atom_id res chain seq x y z
N LYS A 1 -6.47 -5.71 19.11
CA LYS A 1 -6.76 -4.44 18.41
C LYS A 1 -5.72 -3.41 18.89
N LYS A 2 -4.73 -3.03 18.09
CA LYS A 2 -3.71 -2.04 18.52
C LYS A 2 -4.36 -0.65 18.63
N SER A 3 -4.13 0.04 19.74
CA SER A 3 -4.67 1.38 20.01
C SER A 3 -3.56 2.42 19.83
N TYR A 4 -3.84 3.47 19.05
CA TYR A 4 -2.92 4.58 18.77
C TYR A 4 -3.55 5.92 19.18
N PRO A 5 -3.46 6.31 20.47
CA PRO A 5 -4.15 7.49 21.00
C PRO A 5 -3.63 8.80 20.40
N SER A 6 -2.32 8.88 20.13
CA SER A 6 -1.67 10.06 19.55
C SER A 6 -2.16 10.39 18.15
N ILE A 7 -2.52 9.37 17.36
CA ILE A 7 -3.05 9.53 16.00
C ILE A 7 -4.52 9.95 16.08
N ARG A 8 -5.33 9.29 16.92
CA ARG A 8 -6.76 9.59 17.08
C ARG A 8 -7.04 11.03 17.50
N LYS A 9 -6.21 11.61 18.38
CA LYS A 9 -6.33 13.03 18.79
C LYS A 9 -6.19 14.01 17.62
N LYS A 10 -5.54 13.61 16.52
CA LYS A 10 -5.28 14.45 15.36
C LYS A 10 -6.31 14.27 14.24
N LEU A 11 -7.21 13.29 14.33
CA LEU A 11 -8.22 13.00 13.31
C LEU A 11 -9.51 13.77 13.60
N TRP A 12 -9.81 14.79 12.80
CA TRP A 12 -11.13 15.40 12.78
C TRP A 12 -12.14 14.41 12.19
N GLY A 13 -13.07 13.91 13.02
CA GLY A 13 -14.09 12.93 12.61
C GLY A 13 -13.70 11.45 12.77
N GLY A 14 -12.54 11.15 13.36
CA GLY A 14 -12.16 9.79 13.77
C GLY A 14 -11.82 8.79 12.66
N ALA A 15 -11.98 9.17 11.39
CA ALA A 15 -11.55 8.40 10.24
C ALA A 15 -10.10 8.72 9.88
N LEU A 16 -9.31 7.68 9.59
CA LEU A 16 -7.91 7.84 9.18
C LEU A 16 -7.77 8.25 7.71
N TRP A 17 -8.76 7.89 6.89
CA TRP A 17 -8.77 8.12 5.46
C TRP A 17 -10.10 8.73 5.04
N SER A 18 -10.09 9.50 3.96
CA SER A 18 -11.32 9.96 3.29
C SER A 18 -12.18 8.75 2.89
N PRO A 19 -13.52 8.85 2.96
CA PRO A 19 -14.41 7.79 2.48
C PRO A 19 -14.31 7.59 0.95
N SER A 20 -13.76 8.55 0.22
CA SER A 20 -13.53 8.44 -1.21
C SER A 20 -12.26 7.64 -1.52
N TYR A 21 -12.32 6.79 -2.54
CA TYR A 21 -11.18 6.06 -3.06
C TYR A 21 -11.18 6.10 -4.59
N PHE A 22 -9.99 5.96 -5.18
CA PHE A 22 -9.80 5.77 -6.62
C PHE A 22 -9.33 4.32 -6.85
N ALA A 23 -9.95 3.64 -7.80
CA ALA A 23 -9.55 2.30 -8.22
C ALA A 23 -9.42 2.29 -9.75
N GLY A 24 -8.25 1.92 -10.24
CA GLY A 24 -7.97 1.75 -11.66
C GLY A 24 -7.13 0.50 -11.85
N SER A 25 -7.32 -0.20 -12.97
CA SER A 25 -6.41 -1.26 -13.36
C SER A 25 -5.08 -0.65 -13.81
N CYS A 26 -3.99 -1.08 -13.19
CA CYS A 26 -2.70 -0.93 -13.85
C CYS A 26 -2.67 -2.00 -14.95
N GLY A 27 -2.58 -1.60 -16.21
CA GLY A 27 -2.29 -2.53 -17.30
C GLY A 27 -1.06 -3.33 -16.89
N GLY A 28 -1.25 -4.64 -16.68
CA GLY A 28 -0.24 -5.44 -16.02
C GLY A 28 1.05 -5.43 -16.83
N ALA A 29 2.16 -5.05 -16.21
CA ALA A 29 3.33 -5.89 -16.37
C ALA A 29 2.85 -7.29 -15.96
N PRO A 30 2.93 -8.31 -16.84
CA PRO A 30 2.53 -9.67 -16.50
C PRO A 30 3.05 -10.03 -15.12
N ILE A 31 2.28 -10.76 -14.31
CA ILE A 31 2.73 -11.23 -12.98
C ILE A 31 4.14 -11.84 -13.04
N GLU A 32 4.48 -12.42 -14.18
CA GLU A 32 5.79 -12.94 -14.57
C GLU A 32 6.91 -11.89 -14.52
N ILE A 33 6.68 -10.65 -14.97
CA ILE A 33 7.67 -9.55 -14.94
C ILE A 33 7.94 -9.07 -13.51
N ILE A 34 6.88 -8.95 -12.68
CA ILE A 34 7.04 -8.56 -11.27
C ILE A 34 7.81 -9.65 -10.52
N ARG A 35 7.49 -10.92 -10.81
CA ARG A 35 8.21 -12.07 -10.27
C ARG A 35 9.69 -12.07 -10.67
N GLN A 36 9.97 -11.91 -11.96
CA GLN A 36 11.35 -11.81 -12.47
C GLN A 36 12.12 -10.66 -11.83
N TYR A 37 11.49 -9.48 -11.66
CA TYR A 37 12.11 -8.34 -10.99
C TYR A 37 12.49 -8.66 -9.54
N ILE A 38 11.59 -9.29 -8.77
CA ILE A 38 11.87 -9.67 -7.38
C ILE A 38 13.00 -10.70 -7.30
N GLU A 39 13.00 -11.71 -8.18
CA GLU A 39 14.04 -12.74 -8.24
C GLU A 39 15.42 -12.13 -8.60
N GLN A 40 15.47 -11.17 -9.53
CA GLN A 40 16.71 -10.46 -9.89
C GLN A 40 17.21 -9.50 -8.80
N GLN A 41 16.32 -8.91 -8.01
CA GLN A 41 16.71 -8.03 -6.89
C GLN A 41 17.25 -8.82 -5.68
N GLN A 42 16.97 -10.13 -5.60
CA GLN A 42 17.51 -11.01 -4.55
C GLN A 42 18.93 -11.51 -4.85
N THR A 43 19.50 -11.19 -6.02
CA THR A 43 20.92 -11.43 -6.32
C THR A 43 21.70 -10.12 -6.19
N PRO A 44 22.29 -9.83 -5.02
CA PRO A 44 23.34 -8.83 -4.95
C PRO A 44 24.59 -9.40 -5.62
N HIS A 45 25.26 -8.59 -6.45
CA HIS A 45 26.68 -8.79 -6.72
C HIS A 45 27.50 -8.58 -5.43
#